data_AF-A0A3F2RHZ6-F1
#
_entry.id   AF-A0A3F2RHZ6-F1
#
_cell.length_a   1.000
_cell.length_b   1.000
_cell.length_c   1.000
_cell.angle_alpha   90.00
_cell.angle_beta   90.00
_cell.angle_gamma   90.00
#
_symmetry.space_group_name_H-M   'P 1'
#
loop_
_entity.id
_entity.type
_entity.pdbx_description
1 polymer ?
#
loop_
_entity_poly.entity_id
_entity_poly.type
_entity_poly.pdbx_seq_one_letter_code
_entity_poly.pdbx_strand_id
1 'polypeptide(L)'
;MSRSFAVDERVLEVVAQTTALSAENFGAVCKLAVRVFGSEKQSKRRLTRTASSSGWETQQMEQAVLAIAKILMDAAKTELPEQAFRLALKGMEMLEDHVEVLTQVQNNLGQLQWSSTQFY
;
A
#
# COMPACT_ATOMS: atom_id res chain seq x y z
N MET A 1 -21.12 -4.23 14.75
CA MET A 1 -19.72 -3.98 15.19
C MET A 1 -18.98 -3.40 14.00
N SER A 2 -18.78 -2.08 13.97
CA SER A 2 -18.02 -1.42 12.92
C SER A 2 -16.58 -1.91 13.01
N ARG A 3 -16.12 -2.73 12.06
CA ARG A 3 -14.69 -3.00 11.89
C ARG A 3 -14.09 -1.72 11.34
N SER A 4 -13.85 -0.75 12.22
CA SER A 4 -13.07 0.43 11.87
C SER A 4 -11.72 -0.06 11.35
N PHE A 5 -11.25 0.55 10.28
CA PHE A 5 -9.93 0.35 9.72
C PHE A 5 -8.91 0.78 10.78
N ALA A 6 -8.62 -0.12 11.73
CA ALA A 6 -7.79 0.14 12.89
C ALA A 6 -6.34 0.10 12.45
N VAL A 7 -5.93 1.18 11.77
CA VAL A 7 -4.55 1.35 11.37
C VAL A 7 -3.75 1.75 12.59
N ASP A 8 -2.75 0.92 12.86
CA ASP A 8 -1.77 1.08 13.92
C ASP A 8 -1.14 2.49 13.83
N GLU A 9 -0.94 3.16 14.97
CA GLU A 9 -0.34 4.50 15.01
C GLU A 9 0.98 4.56 14.23
N ARG A 10 1.79 3.50 14.32
CA ARG A 10 3.06 3.38 13.59
C ARG A 10 2.86 3.33 12.08
N VAL A 11 1.78 2.70 11.62
CA VAL A 11 1.45 2.65 10.18
C VAL A 11 1.04 4.04 9.73
N LEU A 12 0.28 4.80 10.54
CA LEU A 12 -0.06 6.19 10.24
C LEU A 12 1.19 7.06 10.17
N GLU A 13 2.12 6.95 11.11
CA GLU A 13 3.39 7.71 11.09
C GLU A 13 4.23 7.42 9.83
N VAL A 14 4.32 6.14 9.44
CA VAL A 14 5.05 5.74 8.24
C VAL A 14 4.34 6.23 6.97
N VAL A 15 3.02 6.12 6.92
CA VAL A 15 2.20 6.64 5.82
C VAL A 15 2.34 8.16 5.71
N ALA A 16 2.36 8.88 6.82
CA ALA A 16 2.62 10.31 6.84
C ALA A 16 4.00 10.63 6.24
N GLN A 17 5.03 9.83 6.53
CA GLN A 17 6.35 9.99 5.89
C GLN A 17 6.28 9.78 4.37
N THR A 18 5.42 8.88 3.89
CA THR A 18 5.27 8.66 2.44
C THR A 18 4.76 9.88 1.69
N THR A 19 4.10 10.85 2.36
CA THR A 19 3.68 12.11 1.73
C THR A 19 4.85 12.94 1.19
N ALA A 20 6.07 12.72 1.72
CA ALA A 20 7.29 13.32 1.18
C ALA A 20 7.77 12.68 -0.15
N LEU A 21 7.19 11.55 -0.56
CA LEU A 21 7.51 10.89 -1.82
C LEU A 21 6.69 11.50 -2.97
N SER A 22 7.31 11.61 -4.14
CA SER A 22 6.58 11.84 -5.38
C SER A 22 5.59 10.70 -5.66
N ALA A 23 4.52 10.98 -6.41
CA ALA A 23 3.55 9.97 -6.81
C ALA A 23 4.19 8.77 -7.54
N GLU A 24 5.25 9.01 -8.32
CA GLU A 24 6.00 7.97 -9.02
C GLU A 24 6.72 7.02 -8.04
N ASN A 25 7.45 7.58 -7.06
CA ASN A 25 8.13 6.80 -6.04
C ASN A 25 7.13 6.07 -5.14
N PHE A 26 6.05 6.74 -4.76
CA PHE A 26 4.96 6.14 -4.00
C PHE A 26 4.32 4.96 -4.74
N GLY A 27 4.10 5.09 -6.05
CA GLY A 27 3.66 4.00 -6.90
C GLY A 27 4.62 2.81 -6.93
N ALA A 28 5.93 3.06 -6.88
CA ALA A 28 6.93 1.99 -6.75
C ALA A 28 6.82 1.27 -5.39
N VAL A 29 6.61 2.01 -4.29
CA VAL A 29 6.36 1.44 -2.96
C VAL A 29 5.09 0.59 -2.94
N CYS A 30 4.00 1.09 -3.52
CA CYS A 30 2.74 0.34 -3.63
C CYS A 30 2.91 -0.97 -4.43
N LYS A 31 3.64 -0.94 -5.54
CA LYS A 31 3.96 -2.14 -6.33
C LYS A 31 4.79 -3.15 -5.55
N LEU A 32 5.69 -2.70 -4.67
CA LEU A 32 6.41 -3.58 -3.76
C LEU A 32 5.46 -4.16 -2.70
N ALA A 33 4.53 -3.37 -2.17
CA ALA A 33 3.57 -3.80 -1.15
C ALA A 33 2.62 -4.88 -1.65
N VAL A 34 2.07 -4.70 -2.85
CA VAL A 34 1.28 -5.72 -3.59
C VAL A 34 2.03 -7.04 -3.69
N ARG A 35 3.33 -6.95 -3.92
CA ARG A 35 4.18 -8.11 -4.14
C ARG A 35 4.42 -8.89 -2.84
N VAL A 36 4.63 -8.16 -1.73
CA VAL A 36 4.68 -8.74 -0.39
C VAL A 36 3.35 -9.36 0.00
N PHE A 37 2.24 -8.69 -0.34
CA PHE A 37 0.90 -9.21 -0.16
C PHE A 37 0.70 -10.56 -0.88
N GLY A 38 1.22 -10.68 -2.11
CA GLY A 38 1.24 -11.92 -2.88
C GLY A 38 2.22 -13.00 -2.38
N SER A 39 2.77 -12.88 -1.18
CA SER A 39 3.76 -13.81 -0.59
C SER A 39 5.11 -13.87 -1.33
N GLU A 40 5.40 -12.91 -2.22
CA GLU A 40 6.74 -12.81 -2.80
C GLU A 40 7.68 -12.24 -1.74
N LYS A 41 8.82 -12.92 -1.51
CA LYS A 41 9.86 -12.38 -0.63
C LYS A 41 10.32 -11.03 -1.15
N GLN A 42 10.35 -10.02 -0.28
CA GLN A 42 10.97 -8.76 -0.66
C GLN A 42 12.42 -8.99 -1.06
N SER A 43 12.73 -8.66 -2.30
CA SER A 43 14.11 -8.62 -2.74
C SER A 43 14.77 -7.38 -2.13
N LYS A 44 15.73 -7.58 -1.21
CA LYS A 44 16.57 -6.51 -0.66
C LYS A 44 17.13 -5.62 -1.76
N ARG A 45 17.55 -6.20 -2.90
CA ARG A 45 18.03 -5.46 -4.07
C ARG A 45 16.99 -4.49 -4.64
N ARG A 46 15.71 -4.86 -4.68
CA ARG A 46 14.63 -4.01 -5.20
C ARG A 46 14.26 -2.91 -4.20
N LEU A 47 14.24 -3.24 -2.90
CA LEU A 47 14.08 -2.25 -1.84
C LEU A 47 15.19 -1.20 -1.92
N THR A 48 16.46 -1.61 -1.90
CA THR A 48 17.59 -0.68 -1.94
C THR A 48 17.54 0.21 -3.18
N ARG A 49 17.23 -0.37 -4.35
CA ARG A 49 17.09 0.43 -5.59
C ARG A 49 15.98 1.47 -5.49
N THR A 50 14.82 1.08 -4.97
CA THR A 50 13.67 1.99 -4.83
C THR A 50 13.96 3.04 -3.78
N ALA A 51 14.58 2.65 -2.66
CA ALA A 51 15.01 3.54 -1.59
C ALA A 51 15.99 4.60 -2.12
N SER A 52 17.03 4.17 -2.84
CA SER A 52 18.02 5.07 -3.45
C SER A 52 17.39 6.04 -4.48
N SER A 53 16.42 5.62 -5.28
CA SER A 53 15.76 6.52 -6.24
C SER A 53 14.85 7.56 -5.57
N SER A 54 14.32 7.24 -4.39
CA SER A 54 13.55 8.17 -3.56
C SER A 54 14.39 8.97 -2.55
N GLY A 55 15.70 8.74 -2.47
CA GLY A 55 16.56 9.36 -1.46
C GLY A 55 16.28 8.88 -0.03
N TRP A 56 15.67 7.71 0.14
CA TRP A 56 15.32 7.10 1.42
C TRP A 56 16.32 6.00 1.80
N GLU A 57 16.39 5.72 3.10
CA GLU A 57 17.09 4.54 3.59
C GLU A 57 16.33 3.26 3.27
N THR A 58 17.06 2.16 3.08
CA THR A 58 16.45 0.85 2.77
C THR A 58 15.46 0.43 3.87
N GLN A 59 15.77 0.72 5.14
CA GLN A 59 14.90 0.44 6.27
C GLN A 59 13.62 1.28 6.25
N GLN A 60 13.69 2.57 5.92
CA GLN A 60 12.52 3.44 5.78
C GLN A 60 11.59 2.95 4.66
N MET A 61 12.19 2.59 3.52
CA MET A 61 11.47 2.00 2.40
C MET A 61 10.78 0.69 2.79
N GLU A 62 11.47 -0.21 3.50
CA GLU A 62 10.89 -1.46 3.97
C GLU A 62 9.69 -1.23 4.90
N GLN A 63 9.80 -0.31 5.86
CA GLN A 63 8.69 0.05 6.75
C GLN A 63 7.49 0.60 5.96
N ALA A 64 7.72 1.49 5.00
CA ALA A 64 6.65 2.02 4.15
C ALA A 64 5.96 0.95 3.31
N VAL A 65 6.73 0.02 2.73
CA VAL A 65 6.14 -1.10 2.01
C VAL A 65 5.30 -1.98 2.94
N LEU A 66 5.77 -2.28 4.14
CA LEU A 66 5.03 -3.10 5.11
C LEU A 66 3.75 -2.40 5.61
N ALA A 67 3.84 -1.09 5.88
CA ALA A 67 2.71 -0.25 6.26
C ALA A 67 1.62 -0.25 5.18
N ILE A 68 2.01 0.02 3.93
CA ILE A 68 1.09 0.00 2.78
C ILE A 68 0.53 -1.41 2.53
N ALA A 69 1.35 -2.45 2.65
CA ALA A 69 0.90 -3.83 2.49
C ALA A 69 -0.14 -4.19 3.56
N LYS A 70 0.04 -3.74 4.81
CA LYS A 70 -0.93 -3.95 5.90
C LYS A 70 -2.25 -3.24 5.61
N ILE A 71 -2.21 -2.00 5.12
CA ILE A 71 -3.40 -1.26 4.67
C ILE A 71 -4.14 -2.03 3.57
N LEU A 72 -3.43 -2.49 2.53
CA LEU A 72 -4.02 -3.29 1.45
C LEU A 72 -4.60 -4.62 1.97
N MET A 73 -3.90 -5.29 2.89
CA MET A 73 -4.38 -6.52 3.55
C MET A 73 -5.67 -6.29 4.30
N ASP A 74 -5.71 -5.27 5.15
CA ASP A 74 -6.86 -4.99 5.99
C ASP A 74 -8.06 -4.54 5.14
N ALA A 75 -7.80 -3.84 4.02
CA ALA A 75 -8.83 -3.45 3.06
C ALA A 75 -9.40 -4.68 2.33
N ALA A 76 -8.54 -5.61 1.92
CA ALA A 76 -8.98 -6.87 1.31
C ALA A 76 -9.75 -7.76 2.31
N LYS A 77 -9.27 -7.88 3.56
CA LYS A 77 -9.93 -8.68 4.62
C LYS A 77 -11.31 -8.16 5.01
N THR A 78 -11.52 -6.86 4.92
CA THR A 78 -12.80 -6.22 5.24
C THR A 78 -13.69 -6.06 4.03
N GLU A 79 -13.24 -6.52 2.85
CA GLU A 79 -13.92 -6.34 1.56
C GLU A 79 -14.37 -4.89 1.36
N LEU A 80 -13.49 -3.95 1.78
CA LEU A 80 -13.81 -2.53 1.77
C LEU A 80 -14.05 -2.07 0.33
N PRO A 81 -15.24 -1.51 0.02
CA PRO A 81 -15.50 -0.96 -1.30
C PRO A 81 -14.56 0.23 -1.57
N GLU A 82 -14.23 0.44 -2.84
CA GLU A 82 -13.28 1.47 -3.29
C GLU A 82 -13.51 2.83 -2.63
N GLN A 83 -14.77 3.27 -2.55
CA GLN A 83 -15.15 4.54 -1.95
C GLN A 83 -14.85 4.60 -0.44
N ALA A 84 -15.08 3.51 0.29
CA ALA A 84 -14.78 3.43 1.72
C ALA A 84 -13.28 3.34 1.98
N PHE A 85 -12.53 2.64 1.12
CA PHE A 85 -11.07 2.63 1.15
C PHE A 85 -10.50 4.02 0.92
N ARG A 86 -11.00 4.75 -0.09
CA ARG A 86 -10.60 6.14 -0.37
C ARG A 86 -10.86 7.06 0.82
N LEU A 87 -12.01 6.92 1.48
CA LEU A 87 -12.33 7.68 2.69
C LEU A 87 -11.41 7.33 3.86
N ALA A 88 -11.08 6.05 4.04
CA ALA A 88 -10.13 5.62 5.07
C ALA A 88 -8.74 6.24 4.86
N LEU A 89 -8.24 6.25 3.62
CA LEU A 89 -6.95 6.87 3.30
C LEU A 89 -6.96 8.40 3.47
N LYS A 90 -8.05 9.07 3.09
CA LYS A 90 -8.21 10.52 3.36
C LYS A 90 -8.23 10.82 4.86
N GLY A 91 -8.78 9.92 5.67
CA GLY A 91 -8.73 10.00 7.14
C GLY A 91 -7.32 9.85 7.72
N MET A 92 -6.34 9.37 6.95
CA MET A 92 -4.92 9.26 7.34
C MET A 92 -4.09 10.44 6.86
N GLU A 93 -4.73 11.52 6.40
CA GLU A 93 -4.07 12.71 5.87
C GLU A 93 -3.12 12.42 4.69
N MET A 94 -3.41 11.37 3.91
CA MET A 94 -2.65 11.08 2.69
C MET A 94 -2.95 12.09 1.58
N LEU A 95 -1.92 12.39 0.77
CA LEU A 95 -2.06 13.21 -0.43
C LEU A 95 -3.03 12.57 -1.44
N GLU A 96 -3.80 13.40 -2.15
CA GLU A 96 -4.81 12.91 -3.09
C GLU A 96 -4.23 12.02 -4.20
N ASP A 97 -3.06 12.38 -4.73
CA ASP A 97 -2.32 11.54 -5.70
C ASP A 97 -1.97 10.16 -5.14
N HIS A 98 -1.54 10.09 -3.87
CA HIS A 98 -1.18 8.82 -3.23
C HIS A 98 -2.42 7.96 -2.98
N VAL A 99 -3.51 8.59 -2.55
CA VAL A 99 -4.81 7.93 -2.41
C VAL A 99 -5.25 7.32 -3.73
N GLU A 100 -5.13 8.05 -4.83
CA GLU A 100 -5.50 7.56 -6.17
C GLU A 100 -4.64 6.37 -6.60
N VAL A 101 -3.32 6.47 -6.46
CA VAL A 101 -2.38 5.37 -6.76
C VAL A 101 -2.71 4.12 -5.95
N LEU A 102 -2.96 4.26 -4.64
CA LEU A 102 -3.33 3.15 -3.75
C LEU A 102 -4.65 2.51 -4.15
N THR A 103 -5.65 3.33 -4.45
CA THR A 103 -7.00 2.90 -4.84
C THR A 103 -6.94 2.11 -6.15
N GLN A 104 -6.19 2.61 -7.13
CA GLN A 104 -5.95 1.92 -8.40
C GLN A 104 -5.24 0.58 -8.19
N VAL A 105 -4.25 0.54 -7.30
CA VAL A 105 -3.54 -0.69 -6.94
C VAL A 105 -4.46 -1.72 -6.28
N GLN A 106 -5.33 -1.30 -5.36
CA GLN A 106 -6.33 -2.17 -4.74
C GLN A 106 -7.32 -2.74 -5.76
N ASN A 107 -7.80 -1.90 -6.69
CA ASN A 107 -8.71 -2.32 -7.76
C ASN A 107 -8.04 -3.35 -8.68
N ASN A 108 -6.79 -3.11 -9.08
CA ASN A 108 -6.00 -4.05 -9.86
C ASN A 108 -5.76 -5.38 -9.11
N LEU A 109 -5.50 -5.33 -7.81
CA LEU A 109 -5.38 -6.50 -6.94
C LEU A 109 -6.68 -7.32 -6.91
N GLY A 110 -7.82 -6.65 -6.74
CA GLY A 110 -9.13 -7.29 -6.79
C GLY A 110 -9.33 -8.01 -8.12
N GLN A 111 -9.09 -7.34 -9.25
CA GLN A 111 -9.23 -7.92 -10.58
C GLN A 111 -8.33 -9.14 -10.83
N LEU A 112 -7.08 -9.12 -10.33
CA LEU A 112 -6.17 -10.26 -10.43
C LEU A 112 -6.64 -11.44 -9.57
N GLN A 113 -7.19 -11.19 -8.39
CA GLN A 113 -7.73 -12.23 -7.52
C GLN A 113 -8.94 -12.92 -8.19
N TRP A 114 -9.89 -12.15 -8.74
CA TRP A 114 -11.05 -12.70 -9.47
C TRP A 114 -10.65 -13.43 -10.76
N SER A 115 -9.61 -12.97 -11.46
CA SER A 115 -9.10 -13.64 -12.65
C SER A 115 -8.48 -15.00 -12.33
N SER A 116 -7.87 -15.15 -11.15
CA SER A 116 -7.30 -16.44 -10.73
C SER A 116 -8.35 -17.43 -10.21
N THR A 117 -9.53 -16.95 -9.80
CA THR A 117 -10.65 -17.81 -9.33
C THR A 117 -11.56 -18.29 -10.47
N GLN A 118 -11.46 -17.72 -11.68
CA GLN A 118 -12.23 -18.13 -12.86
C GLN A 118 -11.61 -19.31 -13.63
N PHE A 119 -10.46 -19.84 -13.20
CA PHE A 119 -9.78 -20.99 -13.83
C PHE A 119 -9.72 -22.24 -12.92
N TYR A 120 -10.80 -22.53 -12.19
CA TYR A 120 -10.99 -23.83 -11.52
C TYR A 120 -12.43 -24.33 -11.64
#